data_AF-A0A5C6W5E7-F1
#
_entry.id   AF-A0A5C6W5E7-F1
#
_cell.length_a   1.000
_cell.length_b   1.000
_cell.length_c   1.000
_cell.angle_alpha   90.00
_cell.angle_beta   90.00
_cell.angle_gamma   90.00
#
_symmetry.space_group_name_H-M   'P 1'
#
loop_
_entity.id
_entity.type
_entity.pdbx_description
1 polymer ?
#
loop_
_entity_poly.entity_id
_entity_poly.type
_entity_poly.pdbx_seq_one_letter_code
_entity_poly.pdbx_strand_id
1 'polypeptide(L)' 'MKNKLFIFSIVAILISIVFGSIAYQQLVAENMDEVYLNIAYSTLFLSVSIYLWHVKDEKQKDS' A
#
# COMPACT_ATOMS: atom_id res chain seq x y z
N MET A 1 4.47 -18.83 9.05
CA MET A 1 3.82 -18.02 7.98
C MET A 1 3.16 -16.73 8.50
N LYS A 2 2.55 -16.71 9.70
CA LYS A 2 1.88 -15.52 10.28
C LYS A 2 2.77 -14.24 10.27
N ASN A 3 4.04 -14.33 10.69
CA ASN A 3 4.95 -13.17 10.65
C ASN A 3 5.30 -12.70 9.23
N LYS A 4 5.36 -13.60 8.23
CA LYS A 4 5.75 -13.23 6.87
C LYS A 4 4.67 -12.34 6.22
N LEU A 5 3.38 -12.71 6.37
CA LEU A 5 2.26 -11.91 5.85
C LEU A 5 2.20 -10.52 6.50
N PHE A 6 2.45 -10.46 7.81
CA PHE A 6 2.49 -9.19 8.54
C PHE A 6 3.65 -8.29 8.04
N ILE A 7 4.84 -8.85 7.87
CA ILE A 7 6.00 -8.12 7.31
C ILE A 7 5.69 -7.61 5.90
N PHE A 8 5.14 -8.45 5.01
CA PHE A 8 4.76 -8.02 3.66
C PHE A 8 3.70 -6.92 3.66
N SER A 9 2.73 -6.98 4.56
CA SER A 9 1.72 -5.94 4.72
C SER A 9 2.36 -4.60 5.14
N ILE A 10 3.30 -4.61 6.09
CA ILE A 10 4.04 -3.40 6.49
C ILE A 10 4.85 -2.84 5.30
N VAL A 11 5.56 -3.69 4.57
CA VAL A 11 6.32 -3.26 3.39
C VAL A 11 5.40 -2.62 2.35
N ALA A 12 4.23 -3.20 2.09
CA ALA A 12 3.25 -2.62 1.17
C ALA A 12 2.72 -1.25 1.66
N ILE A 13 2.50 -1.08 2.96
CA ILE A 13 2.13 0.24 3.54
C ILE A 13 3.25 1.26 3.30
N LEU A 14 4.51 0.88 3.57
CA LEU A 14 5.65 1.79 3.36
C LEU A 14 5.75 2.22 1.90
N ILE A 15 5.57 1.29 0.96
CA ILE A 15 5.57 1.60 -0.47
C ILE A 15 4.40 2.53 -0.83
N SER A 16 3.20 2.29 -0.29
CA SER A 16 2.04 3.15 -0.50
C SER A 16 2.29 4.60 -0.04
N ILE A 17 2.94 4.77 1.11
CA ILE A 17 3.33 6.09 1.65
C ILE A 17 4.34 6.77 0.74
N VAL A 18 5.33 6.04 0.19
CA VAL A 18 6.31 6.59 -0.75
C VAL A 18 5.61 7.14 -1.99
N PHE A 19 4.75 6.36 -2.63
CA PHE A 19 4.00 6.81 -3.81
C PHE A 19 3.04 7.97 -3.49
N GLY A 20 2.38 7.95 -2.32
CA GLY A 20 1.54 9.08 -1.87
C GLY A 20 2.35 10.36 -1.67
N SER A 21 3.58 10.24 -1.16
CA SER A 21 4.50 11.38 -0.99
C SER A 21 4.98 11.91 -2.34
N ILE A 22 5.27 11.04 -3.30
CA ILE A 22 5.62 11.44 -4.67
C ILE A 22 4.43 12.15 -5.32
N ALA A 23 3.22 11.61 -5.19
CA ALA A 23 2.01 12.24 -5.72
C ALA A 23 1.80 13.65 -5.16
N TYR A 24 2.06 13.87 -3.86
CA TYR A 24 1.99 15.19 -3.26
C TYR A 24 3.03 16.16 -3.85
N GLN A 25 4.27 15.72 -4.06
CA GLN A 25 5.31 16.54 -4.70
C GLN A 25 4.90 16.92 -6.13
N GLN A 26 4.34 15.98 -6.89
CA GLN A 26 3.88 16.22 -8.26
C GLN A 26 2.64 17.13 -8.30
N LEU A 27 1.78 17.07 -7.28
CA LEU A 27 0.65 17.98 -7.13
C LEU A 27 1.11 19.42 -6.96
N VAL A 28 2.12 19.64 -6.11
CA VAL A 28 2.75 20.96 -5.93
C VAL A 28 3.43 21.44 -7.21
N ALA A 29 3.96 20.53 -8.02
CA ALA A 29 4.56 20.82 -9.32
C ALA A 29 3.55 20.93 -10.49
N GLU A 30 2.24 20.86 -10.21
CA GLU A 30 1.14 20.90 -11.20
C GLU A 30 1.23 19.81 -12.30
N ASN A 31 1.96 18.72 -12.04
CA ASN A 31 2.14 17.61 -12.97
C ASN A 31 1.08 16.53 -12.75
N MET A 32 -0.14 16.79 -13.21
CA MET A 32 -1.32 16.00 -12.86
C MET A 32 -1.30 14.56 -13.38
N ASP A 33 -0.67 14.28 -14.53
CA ASP A 33 -0.54 12.91 -15.06
C ASP A 33 0.24 12.02 -14.08
N GLU A 34 1.35 12.55 -13.56
CA GLU A 34 2.15 11.89 -12.54
C GLU A 34 1.40 11.80 -11.20
N VAL A 35 0.62 12.81 -10.82
CA VAL A 35 -0.23 12.74 -9.61
C VAL A 35 -1.16 11.53 -9.68
N TYR A 36 -1.91 11.37 -10.76
CA TYR A 36 -2.86 10.27 -10.90
C TYR A 36 -2.16 8.92 -10.93
N LEU A 37 -1.03 8.81 -11.65
CA LEU A 37 -0.25 7.58 -11.71
C LEU A 37 0.26 7.16 -10.32
N ASN A 38 0.83 8.10 -9.57
CA ASN A 38 1.39 7.82 -8.25
C ASN A 38 0.29 7.56 -7.20
N ILE A 39 -0.88 8.23 -7.28
CA ILE A 39 -2.04 7.90 -6.45
C ILE A 39 -2.56 6.48 -6.75
N ALA A 40 -2.59 6.07 -8.02
CA ALA A 40 -3.01 4.73 -8.40
C ALA A 40 -2.08 3.66 -7.80
N TYR A 41 -0.75 3.85 -7.90
CA TYR A 41 0.21 2.96 -7.25
C TYR A 41 0.09 2.99 -5.73
N SER A 42 -0.03 4.17 -5.12
CA SER A 42 -0.23 4.29 -3.67
C SER A 42 -1.43 3.49 -3.18
N THR A 43 -2.56 3.61 -3.89
CA THR A 43 -3.80 2.89 -3.58
C THR A 43 -3.64 1.39 -3.78
N LEU A 44 -3.00 0.95 -4.87
CA LEU A 44 -2.74 -0.46 -5.16
C LEU A 44 -1.99 -1.14 -4.01
N PHE A 45 -0.89 -0.55 -3.56
CA PHE A 45 -0.09 -1.13 -2.47
C PHE A 45 -0.83 -1.11 -1.12
N LEU A 46 -1.66 -0.09 -0.87
CA LEU A 46 -2.52 -0.07 0.31
C LEU A 46 -3.57 -1.20 0.26
N SER A 47 -4.21 -1.41 -0.90
CA SER A 47 -5.15 -2.52 -1.10
C SER A 47 -4.48 -3.88 -0.89
N VAL A 48 -3.25 -4.07 -1.36
CA VAL A 48 -2.45 -5.28 -1.09
C VAL A 48 -2.21 -5.46 0.41
N SER A 49 -1.84 -4.41 1.14
CA SER A 49 -1.66 -4.48 2.59
C SER A 49 -2.94 -4.91 3.33
N ILE A 50 -4.08 -4.31 2.99
CA ILE A 50 -5.39 -4.62 3.57
C ILE A 50 -5.75 -6.08 3.28
N TYR A 51 -5.56 -6.54 2.04
CA TYR A 51 -5.80 -7.92 1.66
C TYR A 51 -4.92 -8.90 2.44
N LEU A 52 -3.62 -8.60 2.60
CA LEU A 52 -2.71 -9.44 3.37
C LEU A 52 -3.09 -9.50 4.86
N TRP A 53 -3.59 -8.41 5.44
CA TRP A 53 -4.14 -8.43 6.80
C TRP A 53 -5.40 -9.28 6.90
N HIS A 54 -6.33 -9.14 5.95
CA HIS A 54 -7.53 -9.98 5.90
C HIS A 54 -7.17 -11.47 5.85
N VAL A 55 -6.27 -11.88 4.97
CA VAL A 55 -5.79 -13.28 4.87
C VAL A 55 -5.10 -13.73 6.17
N LYS A 56 -4.35 -12.85 6.83
CA LYS A 56 -3.70 -13.16 8.12
C LYS A 56 -4.76 -13.46 9.20
N ASP A 57 -5.83 -12.66 9.25
CA ASP A 57 -6.90 -12.78 10.23
C ASP A 57 -7.76 -14.02 9.98
N GLU A 58 -8.07 -14.36 8.73
CA GLU A 58 -8.74 -15.63 8.38
C GLU A 58 -7.93 -16.84 8.85
N LYS A 59 -6.62 -16.86 8.57
CA LYS A 59 -5.71 -17.92 9.04
C LYS A 59 -5.51 -17.96 10.55
N GLN A 60 -5.95 -16.94 11.29
CA GLN A 60 -5.96 -16.97 12.75
C GLN A 60 -7.25 -17.59 13.31
N LYS A 61 -8.37 -17.54 12.58
CA LYS A 61 -9.65 -18.13 13.00
C LYS A 61 -9.71 -19.64 12.81
N ASP A 62 -9.00 -20.16 11.82
CA ASP A 62 -8.96 -21.60 11.48
C ASP A 62 -7.91 -22.41 12.29
N SER A 63 -7.32 -21.84 13.34
CA SER A 63 -6.24 -22.44 14.13
C SER A 63 -6.49 -22.31 15.63
#